data_AF-A0A962IIQ7-F1
#
_entry.id   AF-A0A962IIQ7-F1
#
_cell.length_a   1.000
_cell.length_b   1.000
_cell.length_c   1.000
_cell.angle_alpha   90.00
_cell.angle_beta   90.00
_cell.angle_gamma   90.00
#
_symmetry.space_group_name_H-M   'P 1'
#
loop_
_entity.id
_entity.type
_entity.pdbx_description
1 polymer ?
#
loop_
_entity_poly.entity_id
_entity_poly.type
_entity_poly.pdbx_seq_one_letter_code
_entity_poly.pdbx_strand_id
1 'polypeptide(L)' 'MDKPLNLSDLEAVYDTLARAIDIAGEARESLFLTKLVLLLANRVGEREAVEQAVEAALQDL' A
#
# COMPACT_ATOMS: atom_id res chain seq x y z
N MET A 1 5.62 19.62 0.55
CA MET A 1 5.73 18.98 -0.77
C MET A 1 6.14 17.56 -0.53
N ASP A 2 5.20 16.62 -0.60
CA ASP A 2 5.55 15.21 -0.60
C ASP A 2 6.30 14.90 -1.88
N LYS A 3 7.53 14.43 -1.73
CA LYS A 3 8.37 14.04 -2.85
C LYS A 3 8.06 12.57 -3.14
N PRO A 4 7.72 12.20 -4.38
CA PRO A 4 7.55 10.80 -4.73
C PRO A 4 8.84 10.03 -4.42
N LEU A 5 8.69 8.80 -3.92
CA LEU A 5 9.81 7.91 -3.67
C LEU A 5 10.62 7.73 -4.95
N ASN A 6 11.95 7.61 -4.82
CA ASN A 6 12.77 7.20 -5.94
C ASN A 6 12.53 5.70 -6.24
N LEU A 7 13.02 5.23 -7.37
CA LEU A 7 12.83 3.84 -7.80
C LEU A 7 13.36 2.82 -6.78
N SER A 8 14.55 3.05 -6.21
CA SER A 8 15.15 2.13 -5.25
C SER A 8 14.35 2.02 -3.95
N ASP A 9 13.77 3.12 -3.47
CA ASP A 9 12.88 3.09 -2.31
C ASP A 9 11.56 2.38 -2.63
N LEU A 10 11.03 2.54 -3.85
CA LEU A 10 9.84 1.82 -4.31
C LEU A 10 10.08 0.31 -4.38
N GLU A 11 11.22 -0.12 -4.93
CA GLU A 11 11.63 -1.53 -4.98
C GLU A 11 11.77 -2.12 -3.57
N ALA A 12 12.39 -1.39 -2.63
CA ALA A 12 12.53 -1.84 -1.25
C ALA A 12 11.18 -1.97 -0.53
N VAL A 13 10.24 -1.05 -0.80
CA VAL A 13 8.87 -1.15 -0.30
C VAL A 13 8.17 -2.35 -0.92
N TYR A 14 8.25 -2.52 -2.24
CA TYR A 14 7.66 -3.66 -2.95
C TYR A 14 8.14 -5.01 -2.38
N ASP A 15 9.45 -5.19 -2.24
CA ASP A 15 10.05 -6.39 -1.66
C ASP A 15 9.54 -6.67 -0.23
N THR A 16 9.33 -5.61 0.55
CA THR A 16 8.80 -5.73 1.91
C THR A 16 7.33 -6.13 1.89
N LEU A 17 6.53 -5.58 0.98
CA LEU A 17 5.13 -5.95 0.80
C LEU A 17 4.99 -7.39 0.33
N ALA A 18 5.76 -7.82 -0.67
CA ALA A 18 5.75 -9.19 -1.18
C ALA A 18 6.01 -10.20 -0.07
N ARG A 19 7.10 -10.02 0.71
CA ARG A 19 7.38 -10.88 1.87
C ARG A 19 6.27 -10.86 2.91
N ALA A 20 5.65 -9.71 3.17
CA ALA A 20 4.59 -9.60 4.17
C ALA A 20 3.30 -10.28 3.71
N ILE A 21 2.98 -10.23 2.41
CA ILE A 21 1.87 -10.96 1.79
C ILE A 21 2.10 -12.46 1.91
N ASP A 22 3.32 -12.94 1.59
CA ASP A 22 3.68 -14.36 1.73
C ASP A 22 3.50 -14.84 3.18
N ILE A 23 3.89 -14.03 4.17
CA ILE A 23 3.73 -14.34 5.60
C ILE A 23 2.24 -14.35 6.00
N ALA A 24 1.43 -13.44 5.46
CA ALA A 24 0.00 -13.41 5.73
C ALA A 24 -0.70 -14.65 5.15
N GLY A 25 -0.27 -15.09 3.97
CA GLY A 25 -0.81 -16.22 3.23
C GLY A 25 -2.13 -15.89 2.52
N GLU A 26 -2.46 -16.68 1.50
CA GLU A 26 -3.62 -16.49 0.60
C GLU A 26 -4.94 -16.24 1.33
N ALA A 27 -5.18 -16.95 2.44
CA ALA A 27 -6.43 -16.82 3.21
C ALA A 27 -6.57 -15.46 3.94
N ARG A 28 -5.48 -14.71 4.11
CA ARG A 28 -5.46 -13.46 4.90
C ARG A 28 -4.82 -12.29 4.17
N GLU A 29 -4.30 -12.46 2.96
CA GLU A 29 -3.64 -11.40 2.21
C GLU A 29 -4.54 -10.17 2.01
N SER A 30 -5.81 -10.35 1.65
CA SER A 30 -6.74 -9.22 1.45
C SER A 30 -7.04 -8.49 2.76
N LEU A 31 -7.14 -9.23 3.88
CA LEU A 31 -7.31 -8.64 5.22
C LEU A 31 -6.05 -7.88 5.65
N PHE A 32 -4.87 -8.44 5.38
CA PHE A 32 -3.58 -7.81 5.65
C PHE A 32 -3.44 -6.50 4.86
N LEU A 33 -3.66 -6.53 3.54
CA LEU A 33 -3.56 -5.36 2.68
C LEU A 33 -4.54 -4.27 3.08
N THR A 34 -5.79 -4.64 3.36
CA THR A 34 -6.81 -3.70 3.87
C THR A 34 -6.34 -3.04 5.16
N LYS A 35 -5.83 -3.83 6.13
CA LYS A 35 -5.33 -3.30 7.40
C LYS A 35 -4.09 -2.41 7.21
N LEU A 36 -3.19 -2.78 6.32
CA LEU A 36 -2.01 -1.98 5.99
C LEU A 36 -2.40 -0.62 5.43
N VAL A 37 -3.31 -0.58 4.45
CA VAL A 37 -3.83 0.66 3.87
C VAL A 37 -4.49 1.54 4.93
N LEU A 38 -5.31 0.96 5.83
CA LEU A 38 -5.93 1.73 6.93
C LEU A 38 -4.87 2.33 7.88
N LEU A 39 -3.80 1.59 8.20
CA LEU A 39 -2.71 2.10 9.03
C LEU A 39 -1.92 3.23 8.34
N LEU A 40 -1.70 3.12 7.03
CA LEU A 40 -1.07 4.17 6.23
C LEU A 40 -1.99 5.40 6.09
N ALA A 41 -3.27 5.20 5.85
CA ALA A 41 -4.28 6.26 5.80
C ALA A 41 -4.32 7.07 7.10
N ASN A 42 -4.23 6.40 8.26
CA ASN A 42 -4.15 7.10 9.55
C ASN A 42 -2.84 7.89 9.73
N ARG A 43 -1.75 7.49 9.07
CA ARG A 43 -0.48 8.25 9.09
C ARG A 43 -0.50 9.44 8.14
N VAL A 44 -1.09 9.27 6.96
CA VAL A 44 -1.26 10.34 5.96
C VAL A 44 -2.25 11.38 6.48
N GLY A 45 -3.34 10.95 7.14
CA GLY A 45 -4.35 11.84 7.72
C GLY A 45 -5.32 12.46 6.72
N GLU A 46 -5.20 12.12 5.43
CA GLU A 46 -6.00 12.69 4.33
C GLU A 46 -6.82 11.59 3.64
N ARG A 47 -8.14 11.59 3.88
CA ARG A 47 -9.05 10.58 3.30
C ARG A 47 -9.04 10.60 1.77
N GLU A 48 -9.16 11.78 1.17
CA GLU A 48 -9.27 11.93 -0.29
C GLU A 48 -8.02 11.41 -1.02
N ALA A 49 -6.82 11.63 -0.45
CA ALA A 49 -5.58 11.10 -1.01
C ALA A 49 -5.56 9.56 -1.06
N VAL A 50 -6.13 8.92 -0.04
CA VAL A 50 -6.24 7.45 0.03
C VAL A 50 -7.29 6.94 -0.96
N GLU A 51 -8.44 7.60 -1.07
CA GLU A 51 -9.49 7.25 -2.03
C GLU A 51 -9.00 7.36 -3.48
N GLN A 52 -8.27 8.44 -3.80
CA GLN A 52 -7.65 8.61 -5.12
C GLN A 52 -6.62 7.52 -5.43
N ALA A 53 -5.80 7.13 -4.43
CA ALA A 53 -4.82 6.05 -4.62
C ALA A 53 -5.50 4.69 -4.87
N VAL A 54 -6.64 4.42 -4.21
CA VAL A 54 -7.43 3.20 -4.45
C VAL A 54 -7.99 3.20 -5.87
N GLU A 55 -8.57 4.31 -6.33
CA GLU A 55 -9.08 4.43 -7.70
C GLU A 55 -7.97 4.25 -8.75
N ALA A 56 -6.81 4.87 -8.53
CA ALA A 56 -5.66 4.73 -9.40
C ALA A 56 -5.18 3.27 -9.47
N ALA A 57 -5.10 2.57 -8.34
CA ALA A 57 -4.72 1.16 -8.31
C ALA A 57 -5.72 0.26 -9.06
N LEU A 58 -7.02 0.54 -8.97
CA LEU A 58 -8.06 -0.22 -9.69
C LEU A 58 -8.00 -0.04 -11.21
N GLN A 59 -7.45 1.07 -11.70
CA GLN A 59 -7.30 1.33 -13.14
C GLN A 59 -6.09 0.61 -13.76
N ASP A 60 -5.13 0.18 -12.95
CA ASP A 60 -3.83 -0.40 -13.36
C ASP A 60 -3.59 -1.79 -12.73
N LEU A 61 -4.64 -2.62 -12.71
CA LEU A 61 -4.63 -3.99 -12.17
C LEU A 61 -4.09 -5.05 -13.14
#